data_AF-A0A4Q2TBQ9-F1
#
_entry.id   AF-A0A4Q2TBQ9-F1
#
_cell.length_a   1.000
_cell.length_b   1.000
_cell.length_c   1.000
_cell.angle_alpha   90.00
_cell.angle_beta   90.00
_cell.angle_gamma   90.00
#
_symmetry.space_group_name_H-M   'P 1'
#
loop_
_entity.id
_entity.type
_entity.pdbx_description
1 polymer ?
#
loop_
_entity_poly.entity_id
_entity_poly.type
_entity_poly.pdbx_seq_one_letter_code
_entity_poly.pdbx_strand_id
1 'polypeptide(L)'
;MPSRRRRRRRASSAGRGRSRRPRCRSRRRRARSCRYPRTVTSPVPERIFHIATAADWRRTLGTGTYTTSTAGRTLAEEGFIHASRRDQVQGVFDRYYRSAGEHLLLLTIDPTRLTDAEVRVEAVGDDTYPHVYGPINRSAVVDASPLDRRGRPETVTSLWVKGMALRMGIAVAVMLLVAVVVTVVL
;
A
#
# COMPACT_ATOMS: atom_id res chain seq x y z
N MET A 1 -8.05 66.73 -37.66
CA MET A 1 -9.03 67.28 -38.63
C MET A 1 -9.79 66.08 -39.20
N PRO A 2 -11.14 66.02 -39.23
CA PRO A 2 -12.19 66.85 -38.59
C PRO A 2 -12.86 66.11 -37.40
N SER A 3 -13.28 66.77 -36.30
CA SER A 3 -14.52 67.58 -36.13
C SER A 3 -15.79 66.69 -36.03
N ARG A 4 -16.76 66.83 -35.12
CA ARG A 4 -17.28 67.99 -34.39
C ARG A 4 -18.30 67.53 -33.32
N ARG A 5 -18.18 68.11 -32.12
CA ARG A 5 -19.22 68.85 -31.35
C ARG A 5 -20.62 68.22 -31.14
N ARG A 6 -20.96 67.89 -29.88
CA ARG A 6 -21.69 68.71 -28.85
C ARG A 6 -23.21 68.86 -29.05
N ARG A 7 -23.97 68.50 -28.00
CA ARG A 7 -25.08 69.25 -27.33
C ARG A 7 -25.68 68.30 -26.28
N ARG A 8 -25.53 68.45 -24.95
CA ARG A 8 -26.06 69.44 -23.99
C ARG A 8 -27.56 69.76 -24.11
N ARG A 9 -28.34 69.35 -23.10
CA ARG A 9 -29.37 70.07 -22.31
C ARG A 9 -29.87 69.09 -21.20
N ARG A 10 -29.70 69.35 -19.89
CA ARG A 10 -30.53 70.19 -18.95
C ARG A 10 -32.02 69.82 -19.03
N ALA A 11 -32.81 69.66 -17.98
CA ALA A 11 -32.75 69.74 -16.50
C ALA A 11 -34.01 68.98 -15.98
N SER A 12 -34.16 68.57 -14.72
CA SER A 12 -34.87 69.32 -13.67
C SER A 12 -35.24 68.32 -12.55
N SER A 13 -34.72 68.49 -11.34
CA SER A 13 -35.41 68.97 -10.12
C SER A 13 -36.48 68.04 -9.51
N ALA A 14 -36.22 67.65 -8.25
CA ALA A 14 -37.13 67.69 -7.09
C ALA A 14 -37.07 66.40 -6.25
N GLY A 15 -37.18 66.55 -4.93
CA GLY A 15 -37.50 65.45 -4.03
C GLY A 15 -36.57 65.28 -2.84
N ARG A 16 -36.76 66.12 -1.82
CA ARG A 16 -36.22 65.92 -0.48
C ARG A 16 -36.86 64.66 0.13
N GLY A 17 -36.05 63.70 0.56
CA GLY A 17 -36.52 62.51 1.27
C GLY A 17 -35.52 62.11 2.34
N ARG A 18 -35.67 62.65 3.55
CA ARG A 18 -34.97 62.18 4.74
C ARG A 18 -35.54 60.80 5.13
N SER A 19 -34.87 59.71 4.76
CA SER A 19 -35.19 58.38 5.29
C SER A 19 -33.97 57.75 5.98
N ARG A 20 -33.91 58.01 7.29
CA ARG A 20 -33.55 57.08 8.37
C ARG A 20 -32.53 55.99 8.01
N ARG A 21 -31.29 56.24 8.45
CA ARG A 21 -30.20 55.26 8.56
C ARG A 21 -30.71 53.95 9.17
N PRO A 22 -30.49 52.78 8.54
CA PRO A 22 -30.64 51.53 9.26
C PRO A 22 -29.46 51.42 10.23
N ARG A 23 -29.77 51.43 11.52
CA ARG A 23 -28.83 51.06 12.58
C ARG A 23 -28.36 49.63 12.28
N CYS A 24 -27.11 49.50 11.85
CA CYS A 24 -26.44 48.21 11.71
C CYS A 24 -26.32 47.59 13.10
N ARG A 25 -27.31 46.77 13.49
CA ARG A 25 -27.31 46.04 14.74
C ARG A 25 -26.28 44.92 14.57
N SER A 26 -25.09 45.12 15.11
CA SER A 26 -24.00 44.14 15.16
C SER A 26 -24.45 42.88 15.90
N ARG A 27 -25.16 41.98 15.21
CA ARG A 27 -25.27 40.59 15.61
C ARG A 27 -23.93 39.95 15.28
N ARG A 28 -23.02 39.95 16.26
CA ARG A 28 -21.87 39.03 16.31
C ARG A 28 -22.42 37.60 16.26
N ARG A 29 -22.69 37.10 15.06
CA ARG A 29 -22.85 35.67 14.81
C ARG A 29 -21.47 35.08 15.06
N ARG A 30 -21.37 34.31 16.16
CA ARG A 30 -20.23 33.43 16.46
C ARG A 30 -19.82 32.78 15.14
N ALA A 31 -18.57 33.02 14.73
CA ALA A 31 -17.93 32.24 13.70
C ALA A 31 -17.95 30.78 14.18
N ARG A 32 -18.98 30.04 13.75
CA ARG A 32 -18.94 28.58 13.77
C ARG A 32 -17.80 28.27 12.83
N SER A 33 -16.72 27.73 13.37
CA SER A 33 -15.58 27.27 12.61
C SER A 33 -16.11 26.48 11.42
N CYS A 34 -15.87 27.00 10.22
CA CYS A 34 -15.91 26.21 9.01
C CYS A 34 -14.77 25.21 9.14
N ARG A 35 -15.04 24.12 9.87
CA ARG A 35 -14.18 22.95 9.92
C ARG A 35 -14.27 22.35 8.52
N TYR A 36 -13.25 22.61 7.70
CA TYR A 36 -13.05 21.92 6.43
C TYR A 36 -13.19 20.41 6.70
N PRO A 37 -13.90 19.64 5.87
CA PRO A 37 -13.90 18.19 6.02
C PRO A 37 -12.44 17.74 5.95
N ARG A 38 -11.94 17.15 7.03
CA ARG A 38 -10.66 16.43 7.00
C ARG A 38 -10.84 15.41 5.89
N THR A 39 -10.04 15.51 4.83
CA THR A 39 -9.81 14.37 3.93
C THR A 39 -9.57 13.18 4.84
N VAL A 40 -10.51 12.23 4.83
CA VAL A 40 -10.41 11.02 5.64
C VAL A 40 -9.41 10.14 4.93
N THR A 41 -8.13 10.50 5.01
CA THR A 41 -7.07 9.55 4.74
C THR A 41 -7.13 8.56 5.89
N SER A 42 -7.50 7.32 5.60
CA SER A 42 -7.47 6.25 6.60
C SER A 42 -6.08 6.21 7.24
N PRO A 43 -5.98 6.05 8.57
CA PRO A 43 -4.68 5.99 9.22
C PRO A 43 -3.86 4.82 8.67
N VAL A 44 -2.54 5.03 8.56
CA VAL A 44 -1.61 3.96 8.15
C VAL A 44 -1.68 2.83 9.20
N PRO A 45 -1.88 1.57 8.79
CA PRO A 45 -1.87 0.43 9.71
C PRO A 45 -0.51 0.24 10.39
N GLU A 46 -0.50 -0.34 11.59
CA GLU A 46 0.75 -0.69 12.31
C GLU A 46 1.65 -1.64 11.51
N ARG A 47 1.04 -2.51 10.71
CA ARG A 47 1.70 -3.46 9.81
C ARG A 47 1.04 -3.43 8.45
N ILE A 48 1.86 -3.33 7.41
CA ILE A 48 1.42 -3.47 6.03
C ILE A 48 2.09 -4.70 5.42
N PHE A 49 1.44 -5.27 4.40
CA PHE A 49 1.84 -6.54 3.81
C PHE A 49 2.10 -6.37 2.33
N HIS A 50 3.14 -7.03 1.83
CA HIS A 50 3.46 -7.04 0.41
C HIS A 50 3.80 -8.46 -0.03
N ILE A 51 3.25 -8.91 -1.16
CA ILE A 51 3.58 -10.21 -1.74
C ILE A 51 4.75 -9.99 -2.70
N ALA A 52 5.87 -10.66 -2.42
CA ALA A 52 7.08 -10.60 -3.24
C ALA A 52 7.40 -11.98 -3.81
N THR A 53 8.06 -12.04 -4.97
CA THR A 53 8.72 -13.28 -5.36
C THR A 53 9.94 -13.52 -4.47
N ALA A 54 10.25 -14.78 -4.20
CA ALA A 54 11.45 -15.14 -3.45
C ALA A 54 12.74 -14.74 -4.20
N ALA A 55 12.68 -14.61 -5.54
CA ALA A 55 13.79 -14.10 -6.34
C ALA A 55 14.02 -12.62 -6.09
N ASP A 56 12.98 -11.81 -6.14
CA ASP A 56 13.08 -10.36 -5.96
C ASP A 56 13.52 -10.02 -4.53
N TRP A 57 12.95 -10.72 -3.53
CA TRP A 57 13.35 -10.53 -2.14
C TRP A 57 14.82 -10.89 -1.88
N ARG A 58 15.35 -11.92 -2.55
CA ARG A 58 16.78 -12.27 -2.43
C ARG A 58 17.69 -11.18 -2.98
N ARG A 59 17.29 -10.44 -4.02
CA ARG A 59 18.11 -9.34 -4.54
C ARG A 59 18.31 -8.22 -3.51
N THR A 60 17.33 -8.01 -2.63
CA THR A 60 17.43 -7.08 -1.49
C THR A 60 18.57 -7.43 -0.53
N LEU A 61 19.05 -8.69 -0.49
CA LEU A 61 20.20 -9.06 0.34
C LEU A 61 21.49 -8.37 -0.11
N GLY A 62 21.65 -8.11 -1.41
CA GLY A 62 22.82 -7.44 -1.96
C GLY A 62 22.69 -5.91 -1.98
N THR A 63 21.48 -5.40 -2.22
CA THR A 63 21.23 -3.95 -2.39
C THR A 63 20.81 -3.26 -1.09
N GLY A 64 20.31 -4.00 -0.10
CA GLY A 64 19.74 -3.46 1.14
C GLY A 64 18.33 -2.86 0.98
N THR A 65 17.85 -2.68 -0.25
CA THR A 65 16.57 -2.07 -0.59
C THR A 65 15.76 -2.92 -1.57
N TYR A 66 14.45 -2.95 -1.36
CA TYR A 66 13.49 -3.63 -2.20
C TYR A 66 12.70 -2.62 -3.05
N THR A 67 12.61 -2.88 -4.35
CA THR A 67 12.12 -1.92 -5.36
C THR A 67 11.13 -2.54 -6.34
N THR A 68 10.55 -3.70 -6.03
CA THR A 68 9.50 -4.31 -6.88
C THR A 68 8.13 -3.87 -6.37
N SER A 69 7.29 -3.34 -7.26
CA SER A 69 5.98 -2.78 -6.89
C SER A 69 4.89 -3.84 -6.82
N THR A 70 4.84 -4.70 -7.84
CA THR A 70 3.91 -5.83 -7.95
C THR A 70 4.47 -6.84 -8.95
N ALA A 71 3.74 -7.92 -9.24
CA ALA A 71 4.15 -8.96 -10.18
C ALA A 71 4.61 -8.37 -11.53
N GLY A 72 5.92 -8.48 -11.80
CA GLY A 72 6.54 -8.03 -13.04
C GLY A 72 6.67 -6.51 -13.21
N ARG A 73 6.46 -5.72 -12.16
CA ARG A 73 6.57 -4.24 -12.20
C ARG A 73 7.45 -3.70 -11.09
N THR A 74 8.32 -2.77 -11.44
CA THR A 74 9.24 -2.10 -10.53
C THR A 74 8.65 -0.81 -9.95
N LEU A 75 9.22 -0.34 -8.84
CA LEU A 75 8.92 0.96 -8.24
C LEU A 75 9.16 2.10 -9.24
N ALA A 76 10.16 1.99 -10.12
CA ALA A 76 10.44 3.03 -11.12
C ALA A 76 9.34 3.14 -12.19
N GLU A 77 8.65 2.03 -12.48
CA GLU A 77 7.59 1.98 -13.50
C GLU A 77 6.23 2.45 -12.93
N GLU A 78 5.90 2.06 -11.70
CA GLU A 78 4.60 2.37 -11.07
C GLU A 78 4.64 3.66 -10.20
N GLY A 79 5.81 4.04 -9.70
CA GLY A 79 6.00 5.20 -8.81
C GLY A 79 5.72 4.93 -7.32
N PHE A 80 5.16 3.77 -6.98
CA PHE A 80 4.94 3.31 -5.60
C PHE A 80 4.94 1.77 -5.55
N ILE A 81 5.10 1.20 -4.35
CA ILE A 81 4.97 -0.24 -4.11
C ILE A 81 3.58 -0.53 -3.53
N HIS A 82 2.86 -1.48 -4.13
CA HIS A 82 1.56 -1.89 -3.64
C HIS A 82 1.72 -2.66 -2.33
N ALA A 83 1.04 -2.21 -1.27
CA ALA A 83 0.90 -2.96 -0.05
C ALA A 83 -0.58 -3.22 0.25
N SER A 84 -0.82 -4.03 1.27
CA SER A 84 -2.14 -4.49 1.67
C SER A 84 -2.26 -4.50 3.18
N ARG A 85 -3.48 -4.37 3.68
CA ARG A 85 -3.81 -4.78 5.04
C ARG A 85 -3.89 -6.30 5.12
N ARG A 86 -3.89 -6.84 6.33
CA ARG A 86 -3.93 -8.29 6.56
C ARG A 86 -5.15 -8.98 5.93
N ASP A 87 -6.32 -8.35 6.02
CA ASP A 87 -7.60 -8.82 5.48
C ASP A 87 -7.62 -8.85 3.95
N GLN A 88 -6.78 -8.04 3.29
CA GLN A 88 -6.74 -7.90 1.84
C GLN A 88 -5.78 -8.86 1.15
N VAL A 89 -4.80 -9.42 1.88
CA VAL A 89 -3.71 -10.25 1.32
C VAL A 89 -4.24 -11.40 0.46
N GLN A 90 -5.27 -12.12 0.94
CA GLN A 90 -5.82 -13.25 0.20
C GLN A 90 -6.44 -12.83 -1.14
N GLY A 91 -7.20 -11.72 -1.14
CA GLY A 91 -7.81 -11.19 -2.35
C GLY A 91 -6.78 -10.71 -3.38
N VAL A 92 -5.68 -10.12 -2.91
CA VAL A 92 -4.54 -9.71 -3.75
C VAL A 92 -3.82 -10.92 -4.31
N PHE A 93 -3.57 -11.94 -3.48
CA PHE A 93 -2.96 -13.19 -3.93
C PHE A 93 -3.79 -13.84 -5.04
N ASP A 94 -5.09 -14.00 -4.81
CA ASP A 94 -5.99 -14.68 -5.75
C ASP A 94 -6.09 -13.96 -7.10
N ARG A 95 -6.03 -12.62 -7.09
CA ARG A 95 -6.18 -11.79 -8.28
C ARG A 95 -4.89 -11.68 -9.10
N TYR A 96 -3.74 -11.57 -8.45
CA TYR A 96 -2.49 -11.18 -9.13
C TYR A 96 -1.40 -12.26 -9.10
N TYR A 97 -1.42 -13.13 -8.10
CA TYR A 97 -0.29 -14.04 -7.83
C TYR A 97 -0.62 -15.53 -7.94
N ARG A 98 -1.91 -15.90 -8.00
CA ARG A 98 -2.35 -17.30 -8.10
C ARG A 98 -1.70 -18.07 -9.25
N SER A 99 -1.45 -17.41 -10.38
CA SER A 99 -0.84 -18.02 -11.58
C SER A 99 0.64 -17.67 -11.75
N ALA A 100 1.30 -17.09 -10.75
CA ALA A 100 2.69 -16.63 -10.86
C ALA A 100 3.67 -17.80 -11.14
N GLY A 101 3.36 -19.02 -10.70
CA GLY A 101 4.19 -20.21 -10.93
C GLY A 101 5.53 -20.21 -10.18
N GLU A 102 5.81 -19.18 -9.40
CA GLU A 102 7.05 -18.98 -8.65
C GLU A 102 6.85 -19.14 -7.13
N HIS A 103 7.96 -19.23 -6.40
CA HIS A 103 7.92 -19.18 -4.94
C HIS A 103 7.65 -17.76 -4.46
N LEU A 104 6.60 -17.60 -3.65
CA LEU A 104 6.14 -16.32 -3.15
C LEU A 104 6.40 -16.19 -1.64
N LEU A 105 6.63 -14.97 -1.20
CA LEU A 105 6.80 -14.57 0.19
C LEU A 105 5.78 -13.50 0.53
N LEU A 106 5.24 -13.56 1.75
CA LEU A 106 4.52 -12.47 2.37
C LEU A 106 5.50 -11.68 3.24
N LEU A 107 5.81 -10.47 2.80
CA LEU A 107 6.61 -9.53 3.57
C LEU A 107 5.69 -8.76 4.53
N THR A 108 6.01 -8.81 5.82
CA THR A 108 5.38 -7.96 6.83
C THR A 108 6.30 -6.76 7.08
N ILE A 109 5.79 -5.57 6.82
CA ILE A 109 6.53 -4.32 6.88
C ILE A 109 6.01 -3.47 8.03
N ASP A 110 6.94 -2.91 8.79
CA ASP A 110 6.69 -1.88 9.79
C ASP A 110 6.87 -0.49 9.15
N PRO A 111 5.78 0.28 8.93
CA PRO A 111 5.88 1.60 8.33
C PRO A 111 6.75 2.57 9.13
N THR A 112 6.88 2.40 10.45
CA THR A 112 7.67 3.29 11.31
C THR A 112 9.19 3.11 11.14
N ARG A 113 9.61 2.01 10.50
CA ARG A 113 11.02 1.67 10.25
C ARG A 113 11.47 2.01 8.83
N LEU A 114 10.58 2.58 8.02
CA LEU A 114 10.91 3.05 6.68
C LEU A 114 11.77 4.32 6.79
N THR A 115 12.91 4.33 6.09
CA THR A 115 13.85 5.46 6.13
C THR A 115 13.61 6.47 5.00
N ASP A 116 13.31 5.97 3.80
CA ASP A 116 13.30 6.77 2.56
C ASP A 116 11.98 6.60 1.79
N ALA A 117 10.89 6.27 2.49
CA ALA A 117 9.58 6.04 1.87
C ALA A 117 8.43 6.56 2.74
N GLU A 118 7.42 7.13 2.08
CA GLU A 118 6.17 7.56 2.71
C GLU A 118 5.06 6.53 2.45
N VAL A 119 4.26 6.19 3.46
CA VAL A 119 3.08 5.32 3.28
C VAL A 119 1.82 6.17 3.21
N ARG A 120 1.05 6.03 2.12
CA ARG A 120 -0.25 6.67 1.95
C ARG A 120 -1.33 5.61 1.81
N VAL A 121 -2.48 5.85 2.42
CA VAL A 121 -3.64 4.97 2.27
C VAL A 121 -4.61 5.62 1.32
N GLU A 122 -4.79 5.03 0.15
CA GLU A 122 -5.52 5.62 -0.98
C GLU A 122 -6.66 4.72 -1.43
N ALA A 123 -7.72 5.32 -1.98
CA ALA A 123 -8.87 4.59 -2.47
C ALA A 123 -8.56 3.89 -3.81
N VAL A 124 -8.93 2.61 -3.90
CA VAL A 124 -8.86 1.79 -5.12
C VAL A 124 -10.22 1.12 -5.28
N GLY A 125 -11.07 1.70 -6.14
CA GLY A 125 -12.48 1.33 -6.21
C GLY A 125 -13.22 1.68 -4.92
N ASP A 126 -13.87 0.69 -4.31
CA ASP A 126 -14.68 0.85 -3.09
C ASP A 126 -13.93 0.57 -1.78
N ASP A 127 -12.63 0.22 -1.84
CA ASP A 127 -11.78 -0.05 -0.67
C ASP A 127 -10.53 0.86 -0.72
N THR A 128 -9.73 0.83 0.34
CA THR A 128 -8.47 1.58 0.46
C THR A 128 -7.27 0.66 0.60
N TYR A 129 -6.14 1.03 0.00
CA TYR A 129 -4.90 0.25 0.04
C TYR A 129 -3.73 1.13 0.47
N PRO A 130 -2.80 0.60 1.29
CA PRO A 130 -1.55 1.29 1.56
C PRO A 130 -0.61 1.20 0.35
N HIS A 131 -0.05 2.33 -0.04
CA HIS A 131 0.97 2.46 -1.06
C HIS A 131 2.25 3.03 -0.43
N VAL A 132 3.39 2.43 -0.75
CA VAL A 132 4.70 2.86 -0.25
C VAL A 132 5.42 3.63 -1.35
N TYR A 133 5.60 4.93 -1.15
CA TYR A 133 6.24 5.85 -2.08
C TYR A 133 7.74 5.92 -1.79
N GLY A 134 8.47 4.94 -2.30
CA GLY A 134 9.92 4.84 -2.14
C GLY A 134 10.40 3.40 -1.99
N PRO A 135 11.71 3.18 -2.01
CA PRO A 135 12.30 1.86 -1.78
C PRO A 135 12.05 1.40 -0.34
N ILE A 136 11.78 0.11 -0.16
CA ILE A 136 11.64 -0.47 1.19
C ILE A 136 13.02 -0.95 1.65
N ASN A 137 13.58 -0.31 2.68
CA ASN A 137 14.81 -0.77 3.32
C ASN A 137 14.57 -2.13 4.00
N ARG A 138 15.55 -3.05 3.90
CA ARG A 138 15.45 -4.41 4.45
C ARG A 138 15.07 -4.41 5.94
N SER A 139 15.59 -3.46 6.71
CA SER A 139 15.31 -3.34 8.14
C SER A 139 13.85 -3.01 8.44
N ALA A 140 13.07 -2.44 7.52
CA ALA A 140 11.64 -2.22 7.71
C ALA A 140 10.81 -3.51 7.62
N VAL A 141 11.34 -4.55 6.99
CA VAL A 141 10.68 -5.86 6.89
C VAL A 141 10.92 -6.64 8.18
N VAL A 142 9.88 -6.80 8.99
CA VAL A 142 9.92 -7.48 10.29
C VAL A 142 9.73 -8.99 10.18
N ASP A 143 9.08 -9.47 9.11
CA ASP A 143 8.91 -10.88 8.83
C ASP A 143 8.82 -11.12 7.31
N ALA A 144 9.29 -12.29 6.86
CA ALA A 144 9.20 -12.75 5.48
C ALA A 144 8.81 -14.24 5.49
N SER A 145 7.51 -14.49 5.35
CA SER A 145 6.92 -15.83 5.46
C SER A 145 6.64 -16.43 4.07
N PRO A 146 7.04 -17.67 3.77
CA PRO A 146 6.68 -18.33 2.52
C PRO A 146 5.17 -18.46 2.35
N LEU A 147 4.65 -18.33 1.14
CA LEU A 147 3.25 -18.59 0.82
C LEU A 147 3.09 -19.96 0.15
N ASP A 148 2.10 -20.73 0.60
CA ASP A 148 1.68 -21.96 -0.08
C ASP A 148 0.94 -21.65 -1.41
N ARG A 149 0.61 -22.69 -2.18
CA ARG A 149 -0.13 -22.55 -3.46
C ARG A 149 -1.51 -21.93 -3.32
N ARG A 150 -2.03 -21.78 -2.10
CA ARG A 150 -3.32 -21.17 -1.78
C ARG A 150 -3.17 -19.75 -1.21
N GLY A 151 -1.94 -19.24 -1.10
CA GLY A 151 -1.66 -17.90 -0.59
C GLY A 151 -1.62 -17.81 0.93
N ARG A 152 -1.49 -18.95 1.63
CA ARG A 152 -1.41 -18.96 3.10
C ARG A 152 0.06 -18.97 3.55
N PRO A 153 0.42 -18.21 4.61
CA PRO A 153 1.75 -18.29 5.19
C PRO A 153 2.07 -19.71 5.68
N GLU A 154 3.19 -20.26 5.24
CA GLU A 154 3.74 -21.50 5.80
C GLU A 154 4.32 -21.20 7.17
N THR A 155 3.74 -21.79 8.21
CA THR A 155 4.23 -21.61 9.58
C THR A 155 5.54 -22.37 9.79
N VAL A 156 6.39 -21.87 10.69
CA VAL A 156 7.65 -22.52 11.09
C VAL A 156 7.47 -23.99 11.46
N THR A 157 6.35 -24.35 12.10
CA THR A 157 5.98 -25.74 12.41
C THR A 157 5.80 -26.59 11.16
N SER A 158 5.13 -26.05 10.13
CA SER A 158 4.93 -26.76 8.87
C SER A 158 6.23 -26.99 8.09
N LEU A 159 7.17 -26.03 8.14
CA LEU A 159 8.48 -26.15 7.52
C LEU A 159 9.36 -27.19 8.23
N TRP A 160 9.32 -27.22 9.57
CA TRP A 160 9.99 -28.25 10.38
C TRP A 160 9.44 -29.65 10.11
N VAL A 161 8.11 -29.81 10.06
CA VAL A 161 7.46 -31.10 9.79
C VAL A 161 7.80 -31.60 8.39
N LYS A 162 7.74 -30.74 7.36
CA LYS A 162 8.16 -31.11 5.99
C LYS A 162 9.64 -31.51 5.95
N GLY A 163 10.51 -30.76 6.64
CA GLY A 163 11.93 -31.07 6.73
C GLY A 163 12.23 -32.37 7.47
N MET A 164 11.40 -32.74 8.45
CA MET A 164 11.49 -34.00 9.19
C MET A 164 11.01 -35.18 8.35
N ALA A 165 9.87 -35.03 7.66
CA ALA A 165 9.32 -36.05 6.78
C ALA A 165 10.28 -36.43 5.64
N LEU A 166 10.95 -35.44 5.02
CA LEU A 166 11.95 -35.69 3.98
C LEU A 166 13.16 -36.48 4.52
N ARG A 167 13.68 -36.10 5.69
CA ARG A 167 14.81 -36.79 6.34
C ARG A 167 14.46 -38.22 6.73
N MET A 168 13.26 -38.44 7.27
CA MET A 168 12.77 -39.80 7.56
C MET A 168 12.63 -40.63 6.29
N GLY A 169 12.08 -40.08 5.22
CA GLY A 169 11.96 -40.78 3.95
C GLY A 169 13.31 -41.26 3.40
N ILE A 170 14.32 -40.39 3.42
CA ILE A 170 15.70 -40.75 3.02
C ILE A 170 16.25 -41.86 3.92
N ALA A 171 16.12 -41.74 5.24
CA ALA A 171 16.64 -42.73 6.18
C ALA A 171 15.99 -44.11 5.97
N VAL A 172 14.67 -44.16 5.74
CA VAL A 172 13.96 -45.41 5.42
C VAL A 172 14.45 -46.01 4.12
N ALA A 173 14.61 -45.19 3.06
CA ALA A 173 15.12 -45.68 1.78
C ALA A 173 16.54 -46.26 1.89
N VAL A 174 17.42 -45.61 2.66
CA VAL A 174 18.78 -46.10 2.92
C VAL A 174 18.75 -47.41 3.72
N MET A 175 17.93 -47.50 4.78
CA MET A 175 17.79 -48.74 5.56
C MET A 175 17.27 -49.90 4.70
N LEU A 176 16.28 -49.65 3.85
CA LEU A 176 15.74 -50.65 2.93
C LEU A 176 16.79 -51.09 1.89
N LEU A 177 17.56 -50.14 1.34
CA LEU A 177 18.65 -50.46 0.42
C LEU A 177 19.73 -51.31 1.09
N VAL A 178 20.15 -50.94 2.30
CA VAL A 178 21.12 -51.71 3.09
C VAL A 178 20.58 -53.12 3.38
N ALA A 179 19.31 -53.24 3.80
CA ALA A 179 18.69 -54.54 4.04
C ALA A 179 18.70 -55.41 2.77
N VAL A 180 18.33 -54.85 1.61
CA VAL A 180 18.37 -55.57 0.32
C VAL A 180 19.79 -56.00 -0.05
N VAL A 181 20.79 -55.13 0.09
CA VAL A 181 22.19 -55.46 -0.19
C VAL A 181 22.66 -56.59 0.73
N VAL A 182 22.36 -56.51 2.02
CA VAL A 182 22.68 -57.55 3.00
C VAL A 182 22.03 -58.88 2.63
N THR A 183 20.75 -58.88 2.23
CA THR A 183 20.03 -60.10 1.79
C THR A 183 20.57 -60.68 0.48
N VAL A 184 21.15 -59.87 -0.40
CA VAL A 184 21.71 -60.35 -1.68
C VAL A 184 23.16 -60.85 -1.52
N VAL A 185 23.90 -60.33 -0.55
CA VAL A 185 25.34 -60.61 -0.35
C VAL A 185 25.59 -61.75 0.65
N LEU A 186 24.67 -62.01 1.59
CA LEU A 186 24.68 -63.16 2.50
C LEU A 186 23.93 -64.36 1.92
#